data_AF-A0A412AYF4-F1
#
_entry.id   AF-A0A412AYF4-F1
#
_cell.length_a   1.000
_cell.length_b   1.000
_cell.length_c   1.000
_cell.angle_alpha   90.00
_cell.angle_beta   90.00
_cell.angle_gamma   90.00
#
_symmetry.space_group_name_H-M   'P 1'
#
loop_
_entity.id
_entity.type
_entity.pdbx_description
1 polymer ?
#
loop_
_entity_poly.entity_id
_entity_poly.type
_entity_poly.pdbx_seq_one_letter_code
_entity_poly.pdbx_strand_id
1 'polypeptide(L)' 'MSKGKYTHMQGLEKEILAMREAGATRQEIADCLGLSQVQIKNWINRYNRRQAKLAEGIIPRPKGRPRKP' A
#
# COMPACT_ATOMS: atom_id res chain seq x y z
N MET A 1 -10.39 -20.77 -3.00
CA MET A 1 -9.83 -19.43 -2.75
C MET A 1 -10.96 -18.44 -2.54
N SER A 2 -11.28 -18.12 -1.28
CA SER A 2 -12.27 -17.07 -0.96
C SER A 2 -11.87 -15.76 -1.65
N LYS A 3 -12.78 -15.15 -2.41
CA LYS A 3 -12.55 -13.83 -3.00
C LYS A 3 -12.30 -12.85 -1.84
N GLY A 4 -11.07 -12.33 -1.76
CA GLY A 4 -10.75 -11.29 -0.79
C GLY A 4 -11.71 -10.10 -0.95
N LYS A 5 -12.24 -9.59 0.15
CA LYS A 5 -13.07 -8.37 0.14
C LYS A 5 -12.22 -7.22 -0.42
N TYR A 6 -12.79 -6.44 -1.33
CA TYR A 6 -12.13 -5.23 -1.83
C TYR A 6 -11.99 -4.23 -0.69
N THR A 7 -10.76 -3.74 -0.49
CA THR A 7 -10.45 -2.71 0.51
C THR A 7 -9.78 -1.55 -0.21
N HIS A 8 -10.31 -0.35 -0.04
CA HIS A 8 -9.69 0.87 -0.57
C HIS A 8 -8.49 1.31 0.28
N MET A 9 -7.37 0.60 0.13
CA MET A 9 -6.17 0.77 0.95
C MET A 9 -5.49 2.16 0.83
N GLN A 10 -5.80 2.95 -0.20
CA GLN A 10 -5.27 4.32 -0.33
C GLN A 10 -5.83 5.25 0.75
N GLY A 11 -7.05 5.02 1.21
CA GLY A 11 -7.63 5.81 2.32
C GLY A 11 -6.92 5.56 3.66
N LEU A 12 -6.36 4.38 3.84
CA LEU A 12 -5.68 3.95 5.08
C LEU A 12 -4.16 4.16 5.03
N GLU A 13 -3.63 4.73 3.95
CA GLU A 13 -2.18 4.87 3.73
C GLU A 13 -1.50 5.67 4.85
N LYS A 14 -2.09 6.80 5.25
CA LYS A 14 -1.53 7.64 6.32
C LYS A 14 -1.48 6.91 7.66
N GLU A 15 -2.54 6.17 7.98
CA GLU A 15 -2.68 5.45 9.24
C GLU A 15 -1.71 4.26 9.31
N ILE A 16 -1.58 3.50 8.21
CA ILE A 16 -0.61 2.41 8.12
C ILE A 16 0.83 2.92 8.29
N LEU A 17 1.16 4.09 7.70
CA LEU A 17 2.49 4.69 7.85
C LEU A 17 2.75 5.17 9.27
N ALA A 18 1.79 5.88 9.89
CA ALA A 18 1.91 6.37 11.26
C ALA A 18 2.12 5.22 12.27
N MET A 19 1.33 4.14 12.16
CA MET A 19 1.50 2.96 13.01
C MET A 19 2.86 2.29 12.79
N ARG A 20 3.36 2.27 11.55
CA ARG A 20 4.65 1.67 11.24
C ARG A 20 5.82 2.50 11.77
N GLU A 21 5.73 3.82 11.72
CA GLU A 21 6.68 4.73 12.36
C GLU A 21 6.67 4.57 13.88
N ALA A 22 5.50 4.33 14.48
CA ALA A 22 5.36 3.97 15.89
C ALA A 22 5.89 2.58 16.25
N GLY A 23 6.39 1.79 15.28
CA GLY A 23 6.98 0.48 15.50
C GLY A 23 5.99 -0.69 15.49
N ALA A 24 4.73 -0.47 15.12
CA ALA A 24 3.73 -1.52 15.07
C ALA A 24 4.07 -2.62 14.03
N THR A 25 3.81 -3.86 14.40
CA THR A 25 3.94 -5.02 13.53
C THR A 25 2.85 -5.06 12.48
N ARG A 26 3.07 -5.83 11.41
CA ARG A 26 2.09 -6.00 10.33
C ARG A 26 0.79 -6.65 10.80
N GLN A 27 0.86 -7.45 11.86
CA GLN A 27 -0.31 -8.10 12.44
C GLN A 27 -1.13 -7.11 13.25
N GLU A 28 -0.50 -6.32 14.13
CA GLU A 28 -1.18 -5.28 14.91
C GLU A 28 -1.85 -4.23 14.02
N ILE A 29 -1.18 -3.81 12.94
CA ILE A 29 -1.80 -2.91 11.95
C ILE A 29 -3.02 -3.55 11.28
N ALA A 30 -2.94 -4.85 10.98
CA ALA A 30 -4.05 -5.58 10.38
C ALA A 30 -5.24 -5.66 11.35
N ASP A 31 -4.97 -5.98 12.61
CA ASP A 31 -5.99 -6.13 13.66
C ASP A 31 -6.66 -4.78 13.96
N CYS A 32 -5.89 -3.69 14.10
CA CYS A 32 -6.43 -2.34 14.31
C CYS A 32 -7.34 -1.87 13.16
N LEU A 33 -6.98 -2.20 11.91
CA LEU A 33 -7.72 -1.78 10.72
C LEU A 33 -8.80 -2.77 10.27
N GLY A 34 -8.97 -3.90 10.98
CA GLY A 34 -9.90 -4.96 10.59
C GLY A 34 -9.54 -5.63 9.25
N LEU A 35 -8.25 -5.67 8.91
CA LEU A 35 -7.71 -6.21 7.67
C LEU A 35 -7.02 -7.55 7.91
N SER A 36 -6.71 -8.26 6.82
CA SER A 36 -5.81 -9.40 6.89
C SER A 36 -4.34 -8.95 6.86
N GLN A 37 -3.51 -9.68 7.58
CA GLN A 37 -2.05 -9.51 7.53
C GLN A 37 -1.49 -9.57 6.10
N VAL A 38 -2.08 -10.43 5.25
CA VAL A 38 -1.73 -10.56 3.83
C VAL A 38 -2.02 -9.28 3.05
N GLN A 39 -3.13 -8.58 3.35
CA GLN A 39 -3.43 -7.28 2.73
C GLN A 39 -2.37 -6.23 3.12
N ILE A 40 -1.99 -6.15 4.39
CA ILE A 40 -0.93 -5.24 4.87
C ILE A 40 0.41 -5.57 4.23
N LYS A 41 0.81 -6.85 4.21
CA LYS A 41 2.05 -7.31 3.55
C LYS A 41 2.08 -6.90 2.07
N ASN A 42 1.00 -7.19 1.34
CA ASN A 42 0.91 -6.85 -0.08
C ASN A 42 0.92 -5.34 -0.32
N TRP A 43 0.29 -4.57 0.56
CA TRP A 43 0.29 -3.11 0.46
C TRP A 43 1.68 -2.52 0.71
N ILE A 44 2.40 -2.95 1.76
CA ILE A 44 3.78 -2.51 2.04
C ILE A 44 4.68 -2.80 0.84
N ASN A 45 4.54 -3.99 0.23
CA ASN A 45 5.32 -4.35 -0.96
C ASN A 45 5.02 -3.46 -2.18
N ARG A 46 3.78 -2.96 -2.32
CA ARG A 46 3.43 -1.98 -3.38
C ARG A 46 3.97 -0.60 -3.04
N TYR A 47 3.86 -0.18 -1.77
CA TYR A 47 4.37 1.09 -1.27
C TYR A 47 5.88 1.19 -1.51
N ASN A 48 6.66 0.21 -1.05
CA ASN A 48 8.12 0.19 -1.22
C ASN A 48 8.53 0.22 -2.69
N ARG A 49 7.83 -0.53 -3.56
CA ARG A 49 8.09 -0.49 -5.01
C ARG A 49 7.81 0.87 -5.64
N ARG A 50 6.78 1.57 -5.18
CA ARG A 50 6.50 2.95 -5.63
C ARG A 50 7.59 3.91 -5.15
N GLN A 51 8.01 3.79 -3.89
CA GLN A 51 9.09 4.64 -3.34
C GLN A 51 10.44 4.38 -4.02
N ALA A 52 10.80 3.13 -4.30
CA ALA A 52 12.04 2.80 -5.01
C ALA A 52 12.09 3.43 -6.40
N LYS A 53 11.00 3.34 -7.18
CA LYS A 53 10.90 3.99 -8.50
C LYS A 53 11.01 5.51 -8.42
N LEU A 54 10.38 6.13 -7.41
CA LEU A 54 10.48 7.56 -7.20
C LEU A 54 11.90 7.98 -6.83
N ALA A 55 12.60 7.19 -6.02
CA ALA A 55 14.01 7.42 -5.66
C ALA A 55 14.96 7.31 -6.87
N GLU A 56 14.66 6.41 -7.81
CA GLU A 56 15.34 6.29 -9.10
C GLU A 56 14.98 7.41 -10.10
N GLY A 57 14.10 8.34 -9.72
CA GLY A 57 13.59 9.40 -10.61
C GLY A 57 12.59 8.91 -11.67
N ILE A 58 12.18 7.63 -11.61
CA ILE A 58 11.19 7.05 -12.52
C ILE A 58 9.79 7.42 -12.03
N ILE A 59 9.22 8.45 -12.65
CA ILE A 59 7.84 8.86 -12.36
C ILE A 59 6.87 7.79 -12.87
N PRO A 60 6.00 7.21 -12.01
CA PRO A 60 4.99 6.27 -12.45
C PRO A 60 4.09 6.88 -13.52
N ARG A 61 3.89 6.15 -14.62
CA ARG A 61 2.98 6.59 -15.69
C ARG A 61 1.57 6.80 -15.14
N PRO A 62 0.84 7.82 -15.63
CA PRO A 62 -0.56 8.03 -15.25
C PRO A 62 -1.39 6.79 -15.58
N LYS A 63 -2.37 6.49 -14.73
CA LYS A 63 -3.28 5.36 -14.94
C LYS A 63 -4.14 5.62 -16.19
N GLY A 64 -4.25 4.63 -17.06
CA GLY A 64 -5.08 4.69 -18.26
C GLY A 64 -4.25 4.80 -19.53
N ARG A 65 -4.87 5.34 -20.59
CA ARG A 65 -4.22 5.48 -21.90
C ARG A 65 -3.04 6.46 -21.79
N PRO A 66 -1.90 6.15 -22.44
CA PRO A 66 -0.83 7.13 -22.60
C PRO A 66 -1.38 8.45 -23.17
N ARG A 67 -0.90 9.57 -22.66
CA ARG A 67 -1.19 10.88 -23.26
C ARG A 67 -0.65 10.88 -24.69
N LYS A 68 -1.35 11.58 -25.60
CA LYS A 68 -0.78 11.81 -26.94
C LYS A 68 0.55 12.55 -26.77
N PRO A 69 1.57 12.18 -27.56
CA PRO A 69 2.82 12.92 -27.62
C PRO A 69 2.56 14.36 -28.08
#